data_AF-A0A378XIM8-F1
#
_entry.id   AF-A0A378XIM8-F1
#
_cell.length_a   1.000
_cell.length_b   1.000
_cell.length_c   1.000
_cell.angle_alpha   90.00
_cell.angle_beta   90.00
_cell.angle_gamma   90.00
#
_symmetry.space_group_name_H-M   'P 1'
#
loop_
_entity.id
_entity.type
_entity.pdbx_description
1 polymer ?
#
loop_
_entity_poly.entity_id
_entity_poly.type
_entity_poly.pdbx_seq_one_letter_code
_entity_poly.pdbx_strand_id
1 'polypeptide(L)'
;MSTDKQVKHSFGKGPFIFEQIIHFADSLAKRSIKPEDTVIDATMGNGYDTVKLAQWVGPNGLVHAFDIQPQALQRTQERLQEHNLLERCKLHLRGHQFMADTVNDEVSVVLFNLGYLPGQDKLITTEVDTTLLAIEQALTLLKESGVLIIVVYPGHEQGRVEQDALNHWIKQVDTRRYRSLRYQFENTAAPAPYVLAVEKLKTS
;
A
#
# COMPACT_ATOMS: atom_id res chain seq x y z
N MET A 1 30.21 -16.51 -24.84
CA MET A 1 30.90 -15.40 -24.16
C MET A 1 29.82 -14.39 -23.76
N SER A 2 29.11 -14.52 -22.63
CA SER A 2 29.49 -14.04 -21.28
C SER A 2 30.22 -12.69 -21.37
N THR A 3 29.64 -11.55 -20.98
CA THR A 3 29.08 -11.25 -19.66
C THR A 3 28.13 -10.04 -19.76
N ASP A 4 26.85 -10.27 -19.47
CA ASP A 4 25.90 -9.19 -19.19
C ASP A 4 26.05 -8.84 -17.71
N LYS A 5 26.98 -7.93 -17.39
CA LYS A 5 27.19 -7.48 -16.02
C LYS A 5 25.98 -6.63 -15.62
N GLN A 6 25.15 -7.21 -14.75
CA GLN A 6 24.21 -6.48 -13.90
C GLN A 6 24.87 -5.18 -13.42
N VAL A 7 24.39 -4.04 -13.91
CA VAL A 7 24.72 -2.73 -13.35
C VAL A 7 24.01 -2.66 -12.00
N LYS A 8 24.64 -3.24 -10.97
CA LYS A 8 24.33 -2.91 -9.59
C LYS A 8 24.81 -1.49 -9.39
N HIS A 9 23.90 -0.52 -9.45
CA HIS A 9 24.16 0.78 -8.83
C HIS A 9 24.31 0.53 -7.32
N SER A 10 25.55 0.31 -6.88
CA SER A 10 25.88 0.54 -5.48
C SER A 10 25.87 2.04 -5.29
N PHE A 11 24.80 2.58 -4.73
CA PHE A 11 24.90 3.88 -4.08
C PHE A 11 26.11 3.85 -3.13
N GLY A 12 26.82 4.97 -3.00
CA GLY A 12 27.99 5.06 -2.13
C GLY A 12 27.66 4.60 -0.70
N LYS A 13 28.65 4.11 0.05
CA LYS A 13 28.45 3.73 1.46
C LYS A 13 28.30 4.99 2.31
N GLY A 14 27.19 5.13 3.04
CA GLY A 14 27.00 6.24 3.98
C GLY A 14 25.56 6.34 4.48
N PRO A 15 25.30 7.17 5.52
CA PRO A 15 23.92 7.50 5.90
C PRO A 15 23.27 8.28 4.76
N PHE A 16 22.19 7.75 4.20
CA PHE A 16 21.38 8.48 3.22
C PHE A 16 20.40 9.38 3.96
N ILE A 17 20.24 10.61 3.46
CA ILE A 17 19.27 11.59 4.00
C ILE A 17 17.83 11.18 3.65
N PHE A 18 17.65 10.62 2.45
CA PHE A 18 16.36 10.24 1.91
C PHE A 18 15.99 8.81 2.32
N GLU A 19 14.78 8.64 2.83
CA GLU A 19 14.23 7.33 3.18
C GLU A 19 14.07 6.44 1.94
N GLN A 20 14.24 5.13 2.10
CA GLN A 20 13.87 4.19 1.04
C GLN A 20 12.35 4.19 0.84
N ILE A 21 11.88 3.86 -0.37
CA ILE A 21 10.46 3.94 -0.77
C ILE A 21 9.52 3.28 0.26
N ILE A 22 9.83 2.06 0.70
CA ILE A 22 9.02 1.34 1.70
C ILE A 22 9.08 1.99 3.07
N HIS A 23 10.24 2.49 3.49
CA HIS A 23 10.37 3.18 4.77
C HIS A 23 9.61 4.50 4.76
N PHE A 24 9.58 5.20 3.64
CA PHE A 24 8.76 6.40 3.48
C PHE A 24 7.28 6.08 3.57
N ALA A 25 6.80 5.03 2.88
CA ALA A 25 5.41 4.57 3.02
C ALA A 25 5.07 4.20 4.48
N ASP A 26 5.96 3.50 5.17
CA ASP A 26 5.80 3.14 6.58
C ASP A 26 5.76 4.38 7.50
N SER A 27 6.64 5.35 7.24
CA SER A 27 6.69 6.63 7.96
C SER A 27 5.38 7.42 7.77
N LEU A 28 4.86 7.46 6.54
CA LEU A 28 3.55 8.06 6.21
C LEU A 28 2.39 7.35 6.92
N ALA A 29 2.36 6.02 6.94
CA ALA A 29 1.30 5.28 7.59
C ALA A 29 1.36 5.50 9.11
N LYS A 30 2.52 5.28 9.71
CA LYS A 30 2.73 5.36 11.16
C LYS A 30 2.41 6.74 11.73
N ARG A 31 2.75 7.83 11.03
CA ARG A 31 2.44 9.20 11.49
C ARG A 31 0.94 9.55 11.40
N SER A 32 0.20 8.85 10.54
CA SER A 32 -1.23 9.09 10.32
C SER A 32 -2.13 8.20 11.19
N ILE A 33 -1.57 7.14 11.77
CA ILE A 33 -2.28 6.22 12.64
C ILE A 33 -2.20 6.68 14.09
N LYS A 34 -3.35 6.74 14.75
CA LYS A 34 -3.48 6.87 16.20
C LYS A 34 -3.93 5.54 16.80
N PRO A 35 -3.69 5.29 18.10
CA PRO A 35 -4.32 4.18 18.79
C PRO A 35 -5.84 4.20 18.58
N GLU A 36 -6.42 3.01 18.45
CA GLU A 36 -7.86 2.78 18.25
C GLU A 36 -8.38 3.13 16.83
N ASP A 37 -7.50 3.56 15.93
CA ASP A 37 -7.88 3.78 14.53
C ASP A 37 -8.23 2.47 13.83
N THR A 38 -9.13 2.58 12.83
CA THR A 38 -9.32 1.56 11.81
C THR A 38 -8.45 1.88 10.59
N VAL A 39 -7.80 0.86 10.04
CA VAL A 39 -6.93 0.96 8.85
C VAL A 39 -7.17 -0.20 7.89
N ILE A 40 -6.80 0.00 6.63
CA ILE A 40 -6.94 -1.01 5.58
C ILE A 40 -5.57 -1.34 4.98
N ASP A 41 -5.24 -2.63 4.93
CA ASP A 41 -4.24 -3.23 4.05
C ASP A 41 -4.97 -3.80 2.82
N ALA A 42 -4.89 -3.12 1.68
CA ALA A 42 -5.63 -3.51 0.49
C ALA A 42 -4.95 -4.63 -0.32
N THR A 43 -3.76 -5.08 0.10
CA THR A 43 -2.92 -6.06 -0.60
C THR A 43 -2.08 -6.86 0.40
N MET A 44 -2.74 -7.73 1.18
CA MET A 44 -2.11 -8.32 2.38
C MET A 44 -0.84 -9.12 2.07
N GLY A 45 -0.81 -9.85 0.96
CA GLY A 45 0.30 -10.70 0.56
C GLY A 45 0.81 -11.61 1.68
N ASN A 46 2.09 -11.47 2.04
CA ASN A 46 2.67 -12.27 3.12
C ASN A 46 2.33 -11.74 4.53
N GLY A 47 1.69 -10.57 4.66
CA GLY A 47 1.22 -10.03 5.93
C GLY A 47 2.23 -9.14 6.68
N TYR A 48 3.31 -8.68 6.02
CA TYR A 48 4.28 -7.78 6.67
C TYR A 48 3.65 -6.41 7.00
N ASP A 49 2.91 -5.85 6.05
CA ASP A 49 2.25 -4.57 6.21
C ASP A 49 1.09 -4.69 7.22
N THR A 50 0.27 -5.74 7.11
CA THR A 50 -0.78 -6.07 8.07
C THR A 50 -0.27 -6.12 9.52
N VAL A 51 0.88 -6.75 9.78
CA VAL A 51 1.49 -6.81 11.11
C VAL A 51 1.90 -5.43 11.63
N LYS A 52 2.58 -4.62 10.80
CA LYS A 52 2.99 -3.25 11.18
C LYS A 52 1.76 -2.40 11.52
N LEU A 53 0.73 -2.45 10.67
CA LEU A 53 -0.53 -1.75 10.88
C LEU A 53 -1.18 -2.18 12.19
N ALA A 54 -1.28 -3.49 12.46
CA ALA A 54 -1.86 -4.03 13.69
C ALA A 54 -1.09 -3.62 14.95
N GLN A 55 0.23 -3.47 14.86
CA GLN A 55 1.04 -2.93 15.94
C GLN A 55 0.74 -1.45 16.19
N TRP A 56 0.61 -0.63 15.14
CA TRP A 56 0.44 0.81 15.25
C TRP A 56 -0.95 1.24 15.70
N VAL A 57 -2.01 0.53 15.30
CA VAL A 57 -3.38 0.83 15.74
C VAL A 57 -3.63 0.49 17.21
N GLY A 58 -2.73 -0.26 17.86
CA GLY A 58 -2.88 -0.64 19.27
C GLY A 58 -3.95 -1.70 19.51
N PRO A 59 -4.23 -2.08 20.77
CA PRO A 59 -5.07 -3.23 21.11
C PRO A 59 -6.56 -3.05 20.77
N ASN A 60 -7.06 -1.82 20.79
CA ASN A 60 -8.46 -1.50 20.48
C ASN A 60 -8.64 -1.00 19.03
N GLY A 61 -7.57 -0.92 18.25
CA GLY A 61 -7.64 -0.57 16.84
C GLY A 61 -8.03 -1.76 15.98
N LEU A 62 -8.26 -1.51 14.69
CA LEU A 62 -8.73 -2.54 13.77
C LEU A 62 -8.02 -2.47 12.43
N VAL A 63 -7.54 -3.61 11.94
CA VAL A 63 -6.99 -3.74 10.59
C VAL A 63 -7.93 -4.58 9.74
N HIS A 64 -8.35 -4.06 8.60
CA HIS A 64 -8.96 -4.86 7.55
C HIS A 64 -7.91 -5.18 6.48
N ALA A 65 -7.68 -6.46 6.19
CA ALA A 65 -6.68 -6.88 5.20
C ALA A 65 -7.33 -7.68 4.07
N PHE A 66 -7.05 -7.31 2.82
CA PHE A 66 -7.66 -7.91 1.63
C PHE A 66 -6.62 -8.59 0.75
N ASP A 67 -6.95 -9.80 0.28
CA ASP A 67 -6.20 -10.49 -0.77
C ASP A 67 -7.11 -11.52 -1.45
N ILE A 68 -6.92 -11.81 -2.73
CA ILE A 68 -7.70 -12.80 -3.47
C ILE A 68 -7.13 -14.23 -3.30
N GLN A 69 -5.93 -14.37 -2.76
CA GLN A 69 -5.22 -15.65 -2.67
C GLN A 69 -5.38 -16.29 -1.28
N PRO A 70 -5.87 -17.56 -1.20
CA PRO A 70 -5.96 -18.29 0.07
C PRO A 70 -4.61 -18.40 0.80
N GLN A 71 -3.51 -18.49 0.05
CA GLN A 71 -2.16 -18.60 0.60
C GLN A 71 -1.72 -17.30 1.28
N ALA A 72 -2.12 -16.14 0.76
CA ALA A 72 -1.84 -14.84 1.38
C ALA A 72 -2.55 -14.72 2.73
N LEU A 73 -3.83 -15.14 2.78
CA LEU A 73 -4.60 -15.22 4.02
C LEU A 73 -3.93 -16.14 5.03
N GLN A 74 -3.57 -17.36 4.64
CA GLN A 74 -2.93 -18.32 5.54
C GLN A 74 -1.62 -17.77 6.12
N ARG A 75 -0.70 -17.29 5.26
CA ARG A 75 0.60 -16.75 5.71
C ARG A 75 0.44 -15.55 6.62
N THR A 76 -0.50 -14.66 6.30
CA THR A 76 -0.79 -13.48 7.12
C THR A 76 -1.37 -13.87 8.46
N GLN A 77 -2.28 -14.85 8.50
CA GLN A 77 -2.85 -15.37 9.74
C GLN A 77 -1.77 -15.99 10.64
N GLU A 78 -0.92 -16.87 10.10
CA GLU A 78 0.20 -17.48 10.82
C GLU A 78 1.11 -16.40 11.42
N ARG A 79 1.49 -15.40 10.62
CA ARG A 79 2.36 -14.32 11.06
C ARG A 79 1.74 -13.43 12.14
N LEU A 80 0.44 -13.15 12.03
CA LEU A 80 -0.29 -12.39 13.06
C LEU A 80 -0.39 -13.17 14.36
N GLN A 81 -0.53 -14.50 14.32
CA GLN A 81 -0.53 -15.36 15.50
C GLN A 81 0.83 -15.35 16.19
N GLU A 82 1.92 -15.47 15.44
CA GLU A 82 3.30 -15.38 15.96
C GLU A 82 3.56 -14.08 16.75
N HIS A 83 2.88 -12.99 16.35
CA HIS A 83 3.03 -11.68 16.99
C HIS A 83 1.92 -11.35 18.01
N ASN A 84 0.96 -12.26 18.25
CA ASN A 84 -0.23 -12.03 19.09
C ASN A 84 -1.05 -10.80 18.65
N LEU A 85 -1.28 -10.67 17.34
CA LEU A 85 -1.97 -9.53 16.73
C LEU A 85 -3.29 -9.92 16.05
N LEU A 86 -3.63 -11.21 15.98
CA LEU A 86 -4.75 -11.70 15.19
C LEU A 86 -6.11 -11.11 15.63
N GLU A 87 -6.33 -10.89 16.93
CA GLU A 87 -7.61 -10.45 17.48
C GLU A 87 -8.09 -9.08 16.98
N ARG A 88 -7.16 -8.24 16.49
CA ARG A 88 -7.43 -6.90 15.95
C ARG A 88 -7.34 -6.83 14.43
N CYS A 89 -7.36 -7.98 13.75
CA CYS A 89 -7.28 -8.07 12.31
C CYS A 89 -8.47 -8.84 11.73
N LYS A 90 -9.16 -8.26 10.75
CA LYS A 90 -10.15 -8.92 9.92
C LYS A 90 -9.53 -9.21 8.56
N LEU A 91 -9.29 -10.49 8.28
CA LEU A 91 -8.68 -10.95 7.03
C LEU A 91 -9.78 -11.35 6.04
N HIS A 92 -9.74 -10.78 4.84
CA HIS A 92 -10.76 -10.94 3.81
C HIS A 92 -10.14 -11.63 2.60
N LEU A 93 -10.56 -12.87 2.34
CA LEU A 93 -10.24 -13.58 1.08
C LEU A 93 -11.13 -13.02 -0.04
N ARG A 94 -10.86 -11.79 -0.44
CA ARG A 94 -11.67 -11.00 -1.36
C ARG A 94 -10.81 -9.90 -1.99
N GLY A 95 -11.17 -9.51 -3.21
CA GLY A 95 -10.55 -8.37 -3.87
C GLY A 95 -10.84 -7.06 -3.15
N HIS A 96 -9.85 -6.16 -3.16
CA HIS A 96 -9.94 -4.84 -2.51
C HIS A 96 -11.02 -3.93 -3.10
N GLN A 97 -11.50 -4.18 -4.32
CA GLN A 97 -12.57 -3.43 -4.96
C GLN A 97 -13.94 -3.61 -4.29
N PHE A 98 -14.01 -4.49 -3.29
CA PHE A 98 -15.19 -4.72 -2.45
C PHE A 98 -15.00 -4.19 -1.02
N MET A 99 -13.99 -3.33 -0.77
CA MET A 99 -13.69 -2.86 0.58
C MET A 99 -14.84 -2.06 1.19
N ALA A 100 -15.54 -1.24 0.40
CA ALA A 100 -16.68 -0.46 0.89
C ALA A 100 -17.89 -1.31 1.29
N ASP A 101 -18.00 -2.55 0.78
CA ASP A 101 -19.04 -3.49 1.21
C ASP A 101 -18.73 -4.11 2.59
N THR A 102 -17.48 -4.00 3.04
CA THR A 102 -16.94 -4.74 4.19
C THR A 102 -16.55 -3.82 5.35
N VAL A 103 -16.10 -2.59 5.04
CA VAL A 103 -15.64 -1.59 5.99
C VAL A 103 -16.67 -0.48 6.03
N ASN A 104 -17.35 -0.33 7.17
CA ASN A 104 -18.39 0.69 7.37
C ASN A 104 -17.90 1.89 8.19
N ASP A 105 -16.74 1.76 8.83
CA ASP A 105 -16.12 2.81 9.65
C ASP A 105 -15.20 3.69 8.81
N GLU A 106 -15.02 4.94 9.22
CA GLU A 106 -13.97 5.77 8.62
C GLU A 106 -12.58 5.25 9.00
N VAL A 107 -11.64 5.34 8.06
CA VAL A 107 -10.29 4.78 8.23
C VAL A 107 -9.22 5.85 8.18
N SER A 108 -8.15 5.69 8.98
CA SER A 108 -7.04 6.65 9.00
C SER A 108 -6.02 6.41 7.90
N VAL A 109 -5.84 5.15 7.51
CA VAL A 109 -4.90 4.73 6.47
C VAL A 109 -5.53 3.67 5.59
N VAL A 110 -5.32 3.80 4.28
CA VAL A 110 -5.47 2.70 3.32
C VAL A 110 -4.13 2.52 2.61
N LEU A 111 -3.55 1.32 2.69
CA LEU A 111 -2.25 1.00 2.11
C LEU A 111 -2.41 -0.02 0.97
N PHE A 112 -1.86 0.32 -0.19
CA PHE A 112 -1.72 -0.56 -1.34
C PHE A 112 -0.24 -0.81 -1.62
N ASN A 113 0.10 -2.05 -1.92
CA ASN A 113 1.40 -2.49 -2.35
C ASN A 113 1.22 -3.25 -3.68
N LEU A 114 1.24 -2.50 -4.79
CA LEU A 114 0.82 -3.03 -6.10
C LEU A 114 1.82 -4.03 -6.67
N GLY A 115 1.34 -4.91 -7.54
CA GLY A 115 2.12 -5.97 -8.18
C GLY A 115 1.73 -7.37 -7.69
N TYR A 116 2.71 -8.27 -7.69
CA TYR A 116 2.51 -9.69 -7.40
C TYR A 116 3.09 -10.11 -6.05
N LEU A 117 2.54 -11.18 -5.47
CA LEU A 117 3.05 -11.79 -4.24
C LEU A 117 4.46 -12.38 -4.48
N PRO A 118 5.50 -11.97 -3.72
CA PRO A 118 6.86 -12.48 -3.93
C PRO A 118 6.94 -14.01 -3.83
N GLY A 119 7.54 -14.63 -4.85
CA GLY A 119 7.73 -16.08 -4.92
C GLY A 119 6.48 -16.88 -5.32
N GLN A 120 5.45 -16.22 -5.87
CA GLN A 120 4.26 -16.87 -6.42
C GLN A 120 4.12 -16.60 -7.93
N ASP A 121 3.07 -17.17 -8.53
CA ASP A 121 2.74 -16.97 -9.93
C ASP A 121 2.54 -15.47 -10.22
N LYS A 122 3.40 -14.93 -11.09
CA LYS A 122 3.37 -13.51 -11.48
C LYS A 122 2.14 -13.15 -12.31
N LEU A 123 1.38 -14.15 -12.77
CA LEU A 123 0.09 -13.95 -13.43
C LEU A 123 -0.99 -13.46 -12.46
N ILE A 124 -0.83 -13.71 -11.15
CA ILE A 124 -1.71 -13.16 -10.12
C ILE A 124 -1.10 -11.84 -9.63
N THR A 125 -1.59 -10.74 -10.20
CA THR A 125 -1.15 -9.37 -9.91
C THR A 125 -2.37 -8.48 -9.77
N THR A 126 -2.18 -7.29 -9.20
CA THR A 126 -3.18 -6.23 -9.23
C THR A 126 -3.54 -5.82 -10.66
N GLU A 127 -4.83 -5.53 -10.89
CA GLU A 127 -5.36 -5.10 -12.19
C GLU A 127 -5.87 -3.67 -12.10
N VAL A 128 -5.57 -2.85 -13.12
CA VAL A 128 -5.90 -1.42 -13.16
C VAL A 128 -7.35 -1.13 -12.78
N ASP A 129 -8.31 -1.81 -13.39
CA ASP A 129 -9.73 -1.52 -13.19
C ASP A 129 -10.16 -1.76 -11.74
N THR A 130 -9.72 -2.88 -11.15
CA THR A 130 -10.03 -3.22 -9.75
C THR A 130 -9.30 -2.29 -8.77
N THR A 131 -8.06 -1.91 -9.10
CA THR A 131 -7.24 -1.02 -8.28
C THR A 131 -7.80 0.39 -8.26
N LEU A 132 -8.19 0.95 -9.41
CA LEU A 132 -8.80 2.29 -9.48
C LEU A 132 -10.17 2.33 -8.77
N LEU A 133 -10.99 1.28 -8.92
CA LEU A 133 -12.26 1.19 -8.20
C LEU A 133 -12.05 1.17 -6.67
N ALA A 134 -11.07 0.40 -6.21
CA ALA A 134 -10.70 0.32 -4.80
C ALA A 134 -10.12 1.63 -4.25
N ILE A 135 -9.34 2.34 -5.06
CA ILE A 135 -8.78 3.65 -4.72
C ILE A 135 -9.89 4.69 -4.52
N GLU A 136 -10.90 4.73 -5.40
CA GLU A 136 -12.04 5.62 -5.24
C GLU A 136 -12.82 5.32 -3.95
N GLN A 137 -13.07 4.03 -3.66
CA GLN A 137 -13.68 3.61 -2.41
C GLN A 137 -12.83 4.03 -1.20
N ALA A 138 -11.51 3.83 -1.26
CA ALA A 138 -10.58 4.24 -0.22
C ALA A 138 -10.68 5.74 0.07
N LEU A 139 -10.70 6.60 -0.95
CA LEU A 139 -10.85 8.06 -0.76
C LEU A 139 -12.14 8.46 -0.04
N THR A 140 -13.22 7.69 -0.23
CA THR A 140 -14.49 7.93 0.48
C THR A 140 -14.42 7.48 1.94
N LEU A 141 -13.80 6.34 2.22
CA LEU A 141 -13.66 5.75 3.55
C LEU A 141 -12.67 6.52 4.45
N LEU A 142 -11.71 7.25 3.87
CA LEU A 142 -10.75 8.01 4.67
C LEU A 142 -11.48 8.98 5.60
N LYS A 143 -11.13 9.00 6.89
CA LYS A 143 -11.48 10.10 7.79
C LYS A 143 -10.75 11.38 7.40
N GLU A 144 -11.15 12.51 7.95
CA GLU A 144 -10.37 13.74 7.79
C GLU A 144 -8.94 13.59 8.30
N SER A 145 -7.96 14.12 7.55
CA SER A 145 -6.52 13.91 7.76
C SER A 145 -6.07 12.44 7.60
N GLY A 146 -6.93 11.56 7.09
CA GLY A 146 -6.55 10.21 6.69
C GLY A 146 -5.75 10.20 5.38
N VAL A 147 -4.98 9.14 5.16
CA VAL A 147 -4.09 9.02 3.99
C VAL A 147 -4.26 7.69 3.26
N LEU A 148 -4.43 7.77 1.94
CA LEU A 148 -4.26 6.67 1.01
C LEU A 148 -2.78 6.63 0.61
N ILE A 149 -2.14 5.47 0.72
CA ILE A 149 -0.74 5.26 0.36
C ILE A 149 -0.68 4.12 -0.66
N ILE A 150 -0.08 4.37 -1.81
CA ILE A 150 0.08 3.39 -2.88
C ILE A 150 1.55 3.26 -3.21
N VAL A 151 2.13 2.09 -2.97
CA VAL A 151 3.47 1.73 -3.42
C VAL A 151 3.35 1.07 -4.80
N VAL A 152 4.07 1.61 -5.78
CA VAL A 152 3.98 1.17 -7.18
C VAL A 152 5.34 0.72 -7.68
N TYR A 153 5.38 -0.37 -8.47
CA TYR A 153 6.60 -0.96 -9.01
C TYR A 153 6.61 -0.94 -10.54
N PRO A 154 7.04 0.16 -11.18
CA PRO A 154 6.99 0.31 -12.65
C PRO A 154 8.03 -0.52 -13.42
N GLY A 155 8.84 -1.34 -12.72
CA GLY A 155 9.94 -2.11 -13.31
C GLY A 155 9.51 -3.31 -14.17
N HIS A 156 8.21 -3.58 -14.29
CA HIS A 156 7.63 -4.61 -15.15
C HIS A 156 6.45 -4.07 -15.95
N GLU A 157 6.02 -4.81 -16.98
CA GLU A 157 4.99 -4.35 -17.93
C GLU A 157 3.68 -3.96 -17.23
N GLN A 158 3.14 -4.82 -16.38
CA GLN A 158 1.91 -4.54 -15.63
C GLN A 158 2.07 -3.32 -14.70
N GLY A 159 3.21 -3.18 -14.02
CA GLY A 159 3.48 -2.04 -13.16
C GLY A 159 3.59 -0.72 -13.92
N ARG A 160 4.02 -0.75 -15.19
CA ARG A 160 3.99 0.42 -16.09
C ARG A 160 2.55 0.78 -16.47
N VAL A 161 1.73 -0.21 -16.78
CA VAL A 161 0.30 -0.01 -17.09
C VAL A 161 -0.44 0.59 -15.88
N GLU A 162 -0.19 0.10 -14.66
CA GLU A 162 -0.72 0.68 -13.43
C GLU A 162 -0.22 2.11 -13.19
N GLN A 163 1.07 2.36 -13.41
CA GLN A 163 1.62 3.71 -13.29
C GLN A 163 0.93 4.70 -14.23
N ASP A 164 0.70 4.32 -15.49
CA ASP A 164 0.04 5.20 -16.47
C ASP A 164 -1.41 5.50 -16.08
N ALA A 165 -2.14 4.49 -15.59
CA ALA A 165 -3.48 4.66 -15.08
C ALA A 165 -3.53 5.60 -13.87
N LEU A 166 -2.64 5.40 -12.89
CA LEU A 166 -2.52 6.26 -11.70
C LEU A 166 -2.09 7.69 -12.07
N ASN A 167 -1.21 7.87 -13.06
CA ASN A 167 -0.80 9.19 -13.59
C ASN A 167 -1.97 9.96 -14.20
N HIS A 168 -2.92 9.25 -14.83
CA HIS A 168 -4.13 9.87 -15.35
C HIS A 168 -5.11 10.19 -14.22
N TRP A 169 -5.40 9.19 -13.38
CA TRP A 169 -6.33 9.28 -12.27
C TRP A 169 -6.01 10.44 -11.32
N ILE A 170 -4.75 10.59 -10.90
CA ILE A 170 -4.37 11.58 -9.89
C ILE A 170 -4.66 13.03 -10.33
N LYS A 171 -4.67 13.29 -11.64
CA LYS A 171 -5.00 14.62 -12.20
C LYS A 171 -6.47 14.99 -12.08
N GLN A 172 -7.34 13.99 -11.84
CA GLN A 172 -8.80 14.17 -11.70
C GLN A 172 -9.24 14.29 -10.24
N VAL A 173 -8.36 14.01 -9.28
CA VAL A 173 -8.68 14.07 -7.84
C VAL A 173 -8.99 15.51 -7.43
N ASP A 174 -10.11 15.72 -6.71
CA ASP A 174 -10.56 17.05 -6.29
C ASP A 174 -9.60 17.69 -5.28
N THR A 175 -8.84 18.68 -5.75
CA THR A 175 -7.81 19.38 -4.97
C THR A 175 -8.35 20.22 -3.82
N ARG A 176 -9.67 20.45 -3.76
CA ARG A 176 -10.32 21.13 -2.62
C ARG A 176 -10.54 20.18 -1.45
N ARG A 177 -10.62 18.88 -1.72
CA ARG A 177 -10.89 17.83 -0.72
C ARG A 177 -9.66 17.00 -0.39
N TYR A 178 -8.71 16.91 -1.32
CA TYR A 178 -7.53 16.07 -1.19
C TYR A 178 -6.27 16.79 -1.64
N ARG A 179 -5.12 16.39 -1.09
CA ARG A 179 -3.80 16.74 -1.62
C ARG A 179 -2.99 15.49 -1.87
N SER A 180 -2.14 15.50 -2.89
CA SER A 180 -1.34 14.34 -3.26
C SER A 180 0.16 14.62 -3.29
N LEU A 181 0.95 13.59 -3.01
CA LEU A 181 2.41 13.60 -3.09
C LEU A 181 2.90 12.36 -3.85
N ARG A 182 3.90 12.54 -4.72
CA ARG A 182 4.73 11.45 -5.21
C ARG A 182 6.11 11.52 -4.57
N TYR A 183 6.58 10.39 -4.02
CA TYR A 183 7.95 10.22 -3.56
C TYR A 183 8.65 9.15 -4.40
N GLN A 184 9.63 9.59 -5.20
CA GLN A 184 10.33 8.75 -6.16
C GLN A 184 11.81 9.19 -6.26
N PHE A 185 12.70 8.22 -6.45
CA PHE A 185 14.07 8.50 -6.84
C PHE A 185 14.15 8.68 -8.37
N GLU A 186 14.70 9.80 -8.82
CA GLU A 186 14.70 10.20 -10.24
C GLU A 186 15.89 9.62 -11.03
N ASN A 187 17.05 9.50 -10.39
CA ASN A 187 18.32 9.14 -11.05
C ASN A 187 18.68 7.66 -10.88
N THR A 188 17.80 6.77 -11.35
CA THR A 188 17.97 5.31 -11.24
C THR A 188 18.17 4.63 -12.59
N ALA A 189 18.89 3.49 -12.62
CA ALA A 189 19.18 2.74 -13.85
C ALA A 189 17.96 2.10 -14.52
N ALA A 190 16.89 1.91 -13.75
CA ALA A 190 15.60 1.41 -14.19
C ALA A 190 14.50 2.20 -13.47
N PRO A 191 13.25 2.20 -13.97
CA PRO A 191 12.14 2.87 -13.29
C PRO A 191 12.05 2.47 -11.81
N ALA A 192 12.28 3.44 -10.92
CA ALA A 192 12.27 3.19 -9.48
C ALA A 192 10.84 2.96 -8.99
N PRO A 193 10.63 2.04 -8.03
CA PRO A 193 9.42 2.05 -7.23
C PRO A 193 9.18 3.42 -6.62
N TYR A 194 7.92 3.76 -6.38
CA TYR A 194 7.56 5.05 -5.82
C TYR A 194 6.35 4.94 -4.89
N VAL A 195 6.19 5.94 -4.03
CA VAL A 195 4.97 6.13 -3.25
C VAL A 195 4.14 7.21 -3.92
N LEU A 196 2.87 6.92 -4.19
CA LEU A 196 1.82 7.91 -4.44
C LEU A 196 0.93 7.96 -3.20
N ALA A 197 0.90 9.10 -2.52
CA ALA A 197 0.09 9.31 -1.33
C ALA A 197 -0.98 10.39 -1.60
N VAL A 198 -2.19 10.18 -1.08
CA VAL A 198 -3.30 11.13 -1.15
C VAL A 198 -3.88 11.32 0.25
N GLU A 199 -3.87 12.55 0.74
CA GLU A 199 -4.38 12.91 2.07
C GLU A 199 -5.72 13.63 1.93
N LYS A 200 -6.71 13.22 2.73
CA LYS A 200 -8.00 13.89 2.83
C LYS A 200 -7.87 15.11 3.73
N LEU A 201 -8.21 16.28 3.19
CA LEU A 201 -8.14 17.56 3.90
C LEU A 201 -9.27 17.66 4.94
N LYS A 202 -9.03 18.42 6.02
CA LYS A 202 -10.08 18.78 6.97
C LYS A 202 -11.07 19.74 6.31
N THR A 203 -12.35 19.48 6.47
CA THR A 203 -13.39 20.45 6.11
C THR A 203 -13.38 21.51 7.20
N SER A 204 -13.11 22.76 6.83
CA SER A 204 -13.11 23.90 7.77
C SER A 204 -14.52 24.22 8.25
#